data_AF-A0A7J7PDF3-F1
#
_entry.id   AF-A0A7J7PDF3-F1
#
_cell.length_a   1.000
_cell.length_b   1.000
_cell.length_c   1.000
_cell.angle_alpha   90.00
_cell.angle_beta   90.00
_cell.angle_gamma   90.00
#
_symmetry.space_group_name_H-M   'P 1'
#
loop_
_entity.id
_entity.type
_entity.pdbx_description
1 polymer ?
#
loop_
_entity_poly.entity_id
_entity_poly.type
_entity_poly.pdbx_seq_one_letter_code
_entity_poly.pdbx_strand_id
1 'polypeptide(L)'
;MRVPLLVLMLLRALQAFYNGFLPNFARLGSWNVAMFLMLEQSLHEAWIPKFFKFLGFNLLLAFGSSLSLFLISPAAAGSGIPDVKAYLNGVESPVFRNFFTIKTFVAKVIGSALAVGSSLVMGKEGPMLHAGSILAVILGSSSWFKQKMDAASHWGTYTYNRDIRDLVACGAACGVCTAFKAPVGGVLFAMEMSTRWRKELTWRCFLVSAITIVVVKYSISICVSHGHCSYLQWGSSHGELHDIKQ
;
A
#
# COMPACT_ATOMS: atom_id res chain seq x y z
N MET A 1 -14.37 11.77 21.34
CA MET A 1 -14.63 10.31 21.44
C MET A 1 -15.21 9.66 20.15
N ARG A 2 -15.09 10.27 18.95
CA ARG A 2 -15.70 9.76 17.68
C ARG A 2 -14.69 9.22 16.64
N VAL A 3 -13.40 9.22 16.98
CA VAL A 3 -12.26 8.65 16.25
C VAL A 3 -12.26 7.11 16.12
N PRO A 4 -12.79 6.30 17.07
CA PRO A 4 -12.54 4.84 17.03
C PRO A 4 -13.25 4.12 15.88
N LEU A 5 -14.41 4.59 15.40
CA LEU A 5 -15.11 3.93 14.29
C LEU A 5 -14.45 4.20 12.93
N LEU A 6 -13.93 5.41 12.75
CA LEU A 6 -13.21 5.81 11.54
C LEU A 6 -11.86 5.09 11.42
N VAL A 7 -11.20 4.90 12.57
CA VAL A 7 -10.03 4.03 12.71
C VAL A 7 -10.39 2.59 12.34
N LEU A 8 -11.48 2.02 12.87
CA LEU A 8 -11.95 0.67 12.51
C LEU A 8 -12.24 0.47 11.02
N MET A 9 -12.74 1.49 10.32
CA MET A 9 -13.03 1.42 8.88
C MET A 9 -11.78 1.57 8.01
N LEU A 10 -10.86 2.46 8.37
CA LEU A 10 -9.53 2.55 7.76
C LEU A 10 -8.76 1.23 7.94
N LEU A 11 -8.87 0.61 9.12
CA LEU A 11 -8.24 -0.67 9.43
C LEU A 11 -8.80 -1.83 8.60
N ARG A 12 -10.12 -1.92 8.44
CA ARG A 12 -10.72 -2.96 7.58
C ARG A 12 -10.37 -2.78 6.11
N ALA A 13 -10.27 -1.54 5.63
CA ALA A 13 -9.87 -1.24 4.26
C ALA A 13 -8.38 -1.53 4.00
N LEU A 14 -7.50 -1.17 4.95
CA LEU A 14 -6.08 -1.51 4.92
C LEU A 14 -5.84 -3.02 5.08
N GLN A 15 -6.67 -3.71 5.86
CA GLN A 15 -6.58 -5.16 6.03
C GLN A 15 -7.00 -5.93 4.78
N ALA A 16 -8.05 -5.47 4.08
CA ALA A 16 -8.44 -6.02 2.79
C ALA A 16 -7.34 -5.79 1.73
N PHE A 17 -6.72 -4.61 1.72
CA PHE A 17 -5.58 -4.30 0.85
C PHE A 17 -4.35 -5.15 1.21
N TYR A 18 -4.04 -5.33 2.50
CA TYR A 18 -2.91 -6.13 2.97
C TYR A 18 -3.06 -7.61 2.61
N ASN A 19 -4.25 -8.19 2.79
CA ASN A 19 -4.52 -9.60 2.50
C ASN A 19 -4.45 -9.92 0.99
N GLY A 20 -4.67 -8.94 0.12
CA GLY A 20 -4.62 -9.12 -1.34
C GLY A 20 -3.31 -8.66 -2.01
N PHE A 21 -2.69 -7.58 -1.53
CA PHE A 21 -1.58 -6.93 -2.23
C PHE A 21 -0.21 -7.50 -1.86
N LEU A 22 0.08 -7.63 -0.56
CA LEU A 22 1.42 -8.00 -0.08
C LEU A 22 1.80 -9.47 -0.36
N PRO A 23 0.90 -10.46 -0.20
CA PRO A 23 1.17 -11.84 -0.56
C PRO A 23 1.45 -12.00 -2.07
N ASN A 24 0.74 -11.25 -2.92
CA ASN A 24 0.95 -11.29 -4.37
C ASN A 24 2.26 -10.59 -4.78
N PHE A 25 2.61 -9.46 -4.17
CA PHE A 25 3.90 -8.78 -4.37
C PHE A 25 5.09 -9.67 -3.98
N ALA A 26 5.02 -10.31 -2.81
CA ALA A 26 6.10 -11.15 -2.30
C ALA A 26 6.20 -12.47 -3.08
N ARG A 27 5.07 -13.09 -3.44
CA ARG A 27 5.05 -14.36 -4.18
C ARG A 27 5.51 -14.16 -5.62
N LEU A 28 4.99 -13.18 -6.35
CA LEU A 28 5.41 -12.95 -7.74
C LEU A 28 6.89 -12.57 -7.86
N GLY A 29 7.41 -11.74 -6.95
CA GLY A 29 8.84 -11.41 -6.92
C GLY A 29 9.72 -12.61 -6.56
N SER A 30 9.37 -13.39 -5.54
CA SER A 30 10.14 -14.58 -5.13
C SER A 30 10.11 -15.70 -6.18
N TRP A 31 8.99 -15.89 -6.89
CA TRP A 31 8.91 -16.81 -8.02
C TRP A 31 9.82 -16.39 -9.18
N ASN A 32 10.01 -15.09 -9.40
CA ASN A 32 10.86 -14.59 -10.47
C ASN A 32 12.35 -14.71 -10.12
N VAL A 33 12.71 -14.50 -8.85
CA VAL A 33 14.06 -14.81 -8.32
C VAL A 33 14.34 -16.31 -8.37
N ALA A 34 13.37 -17.16 -7.99
CA ALA A 34 13.51 -18.60 -8.12
C ALA A 34 13.69 -19.03 -9.59
N MET A 35 12.96 -18.41 -10.51
CA MET A 35 13.12 -18.66 -11.95
C MET A 35 14.51 -18.22 -12.46
N PHE A 36 15.05 -17.10 -11.95
CA PHE A 36 16.42 -16.67 -12.25
C PHE A 36 17.48 -17.65 -11.70
N LEU A 37 17.34 -18.08 -10.44
CA LEU A 37 18.26 -19.05 -9.84
C LEU A 37 18.21 -20.43 -10.53
N MET A 38 17.02 -20.86 -10.94
CA MET A 38 16.84 -22.06 -11.77
C MET A 38 17.49 -21.92 -13.15
N LEU A 39 17.54 -20.69 -13.70
CA LEU A 39 18.26 -20.40 -14.94
C LEU A 39 19.78 -20.55 -14.73
N GLU A 40 20.29 -20.01 -13.62
CA GLU A 40 21.71 -19.99 -13.26
C GLU A 40 22.24 -21.39 -12.94
N GLN A 41 21.51 -22.20 -12.19
CA GLN A 41 21.86 -23.61 -11.94
C GLN A 41 21.87 -24.46 -13.22
N SER A 42 21.20 -24.01 -14.28
CA SER A 42 21.04 -24.75 -15.53
C SER A 42 21.99 -24.30 -16.65
N LEU A 43 23.02 -23.50 -16.32
CA LEU A 43 24.03 -23.00 -17.25
C LEU A 43 24.86 -24.09 -17.96
N HIS A 44 24.80 -25.34 -17.51
CA HIS A 44 25.54 -26.45 -18.12
C HIS A 44 24.91 -27.00 -19.42
N GLU A 45 23.64 -26.73 -19.72
CA GLU A 45 22.99 -27.20 -20.96
C GLU A 45 22.03 -26.15 -21.54
N ALA A 46 22.19 -25.79 -22.82
CA ALA A 46 21.31 -24.92 -23.63
C ALA A 46 20.81 -23.63 -22.93
N TRP A 47 21.73 -22.72 -22.56
CA TRP A 47 21.43 -21.45 -21.87
C TRP A 47 20.62 -20.43 -22.70
N ILE A 48 20.88 -20.35 -24.02
CA ILE A 48 20.26 -19.38 -24.94
C ILE A 48 18.72 -19.46 -24.94
N PRO A 49 18.07 -20.61 -25.20
CA PRO A 49 16.60 -20.69 -25.22
C PRO A 49 15.96 -20.42 -23.85
N LYS A 50 16.67 -20.73 -22.75
CA LYS A 50 16.19 -20.45 -21.39
C LYS A 50 16.18 -18.95 -21.13
N PHE A 51 17.25 -18.25 -21.51
CA PHE A 51 17.35 -16.79 -21.39
C PHE A 51 16.22 -16.08 -22.13
N PHE A 52 15.93 -16.46 -23.38
CA PHE A 52 14.83 -15.86 -24.15
C PHE A 52 13.44 -16.14 -23.55
N LYS A 53 13.21 -17.31 -22.94
CA LYS A 53 11.97 -17.61 -22.22
C LYS A 53 11.81 -16.72 -20.98
N PHE A 54 12.86 -16.57 -20.19
CA PHE A 54 12.87 -15.68 -19.02
C PHE A 54 12.64 -14.22 -19.42
N LEU A 55 13.35 -13.75 -20.45
CA LEU A 55 13.20 -12.40 -20.99
C LEU A 55 11.78 -12.16 -21.51
N GLY A 56 11.24 -13.09 -22.31
CA GLY A 56 9.89 -12.98 -22.86
C GLY A 56 8.81 -12.92 -21.77
N PHE A 57 8.94 -13.74 -20.72
CA PHE A 57 8.01 -13.72 -19.58
C PHE A 57 8.04 -12.38 -18.83
N ASN A 58 9.23 -11.85 -18.54
CA ASN A 58 9.37 -10.55 -17.87
C ASN A 58 8.86 -9.39 -18.72
N LEU A 59 9.16 -9.38 -20.02
CA LEU A 59 8.65 -8.38 -20.96
C LEU A 59 7.12 -8.41 -21.05
N LEU A 60 6.51 -9.60 -21.06
CA LEU A 60 5.05 -9.74 -21.08
C LEU A 60 4.41 -9.17 -19.81
N LEU A 61 4.98 -9.45 -18.63
CA LEU A 61 4.47 -8.91 -17.37
C LEU A 61 4.68 -7.39 -17.26
N ALA A 62 5.83 -6.87 -17.70
CA ALA A 62 6.10 -5.43 -17.74
C ALA A 62 5.14 -4.71 -18.71
N PHE A 63 4.91 -5.29 -19.89
CA PHE A 63 3.94 -4.78 -20.85
C PHE A 63 2.52 -4.81 -20.27
N GLY A 64 2.12 -5.90 -19.62
CA GLY A 64 0.84 -6.03 -18.94
C GLY A 64 0.64 -4.99 -17.83
N SER A 65 1.70 -4.69 -17.06
CA SER A 65 1.70 -3.61 -16.07
C SER A 65 1.41 -2.25 -16.73
N SER A 66 2.17 -1.89 -17.75
CA SER A 66 1.99 -0.62 -18.48
C SER A 66 0.60 -0.52 -19.12
N LEU A 67 0.13 -1.60 -19.74
CA LEU A 67 -1.17 -1.65 -20.39
C LEU A 67 -2.31 -1.51 -19.37
N SER A 68 -2.20 -2.13 -18.19
CA SER A 68 -3.20 -2.01 -17.13
C SER A 68 -3.36 -0.57 -16.63
N LEU A 69 -2.26 0.18 -16.51
CA LEU A 69 -2.29 1.59 -16.13
C LEU A 69 -2.92 2.44 -17.23
N PHE A 70 -2.54 2.20 -18.49
CA PHE A 70 -3.06 2.93 -19.63
C PHE A 70 -4.58 2.75 -19.81
N LEU A 71 -5.08 1.51 -19.65
CA LEU A 71 -6.50 1.20 -19.84
C LEU A 71 -7.39 1.61 -18.66
N ILE A 72 -6.90 1.51 -17.42
CA ILE A 72 -7.74 1.74 -16.23
C ILE A 72 -7.66 3.20 -15.77
N SER A 73 -6.45 3.71 -15.54
CA SER A 73 -6.23 5.09 -15.06
C SER A 73 -4.77 5.49 -15.25
N PRO A 74 -4.43 6.35 -16.22
CA PRO A 74 -3.07 6.84 -16.40
C PRO A 74 -2.59 7.68 -15.20
N ALA A 75 -3.52 8.23 -14.42
CA ALA A 75 -3.22 8.95 -13.17
C ALA A 75 -2.63 8.04 -12.07
N ALA A 76 -2.70 6.70 -12.23
CA ALA A 76 -2.06 5.78 -11.29
C ALA A 76 -0.55 5.65 -11.50
N ALA A 77 -0.01 6.15 -12.63
CA ALA A 77 1.40 6.04 -12.97
C ALA A 77 2.32 6.68 -11.90
N GLY A 78 3.51 6.11 -11.75
CA GLY A 78 4.49 6.56 -10.77
C GLY A 78 4.14 6.22 -9.32
N SER A 79 4.82 6.88 -8.39
CA SER A 79 4.75 6.59 -6.96
C SER A 79 3.44 7.07 -6.30
N GLY A 80 2.96 8.27 -6.65
CA GLY A 80 1.83 8.95 -5.98
C GLY A 80 2.23 9.80 -4.76
N ILE A 81 3.50 9.71 -4.32
CA ILE A 81 4.12 10.62 -3.34
C ILE A 81 3.95 12.11 -3.69
N PRO A 82 4.31 12.58 -4.91
CA PRO A 82 4.18 14.00 -5.23
C PRO A 82 2.72 14.44 -5.22
N ASP A 83 1.80 13.58 -5.62
CA ASP A 83 0.37 13.88 -5.68
C ASP A 83 -0.21 14.08 -4.27
N VAL A 84 0.11 13.17 -3.35
CA VAL A 84 -0.29 13.29 -1.94
C VAL A 84 0.36 14.51 -1.29
N LYS A 85 1.64 14.79 -1.57
CA LYS A 85 2.33 15.98 -1.06
C LYS A 85 1.66 17.27 -1.55
N ALA A 86 1.33 17.36 -2.83
CA ALA A 86 0.63 18.52 -3.39
C ALA A 86 -0.76 18.70 -2.75
N TYR A 87 -1.50 17.60 -2.57
CA TYR A 87 -2.82 17.62 -1.93
C TYR A 87 -2.76 18.11 -0.47
N LEU A 88 -1.81 17.60 0.33
CA LEU A 88 -1.65 18.01 1.74
C LEU A 88 -1.29 19.49 1.87
N ASN A 89 -0.54 20.04 0.91
CA ASN A 89 -0.18 21.46 0.89
C ASN A 89 -1.25 22.37 0.29
N GLY A 90 -2.38 21.79 -0.16
CA GLY A 90 -3.56 22.52 -0.59
C GLY A 90 -3.57 22.93 -2.06
N VAL A 91 -2.80 22.22 -2.89
CA VAL A 91 -2.93 22.32 -4.34
C VAL A 91 -4.23 21.64 -4.75
N GLU A 92 -5.27 22.44 -4.97
CA GLU A 92 -6.57 21.99 -5.43
C GLU A 92 -6.67 22.21 -6.95
N SER A 93 -6.25 21.23 -7.73
CA SER A 93 -6.53 21.18 -9.17
C SER A 93 -7.70 20.21 -9.42
N PRO A 94 -8.62 20.50 -10.35
CA PRO A 94 -9.65 19.54 -10.77
C PRO A 94 -9.04 18.20 -11.25
N VAL A 95 -7.78 18.21 -11.69
CA VAL A 95 -7.02 17.01 -12.05
C VAL A 95 -6.77 16.11 -10.82
N PHE A 96 -6.61 16.67 -9.60
CA PHE A 96 -6.40 15.88 -8.37
C PHE A 96 -7.56 14.95 -8.03
N ARG A 97 -8.79 15.27 -8.43
CA ARG A 97 -9.93 14.36 -8.24
C ARG A 97 -9.74 13.02 -8.95
N ASN A 98 -9.05 13.01 -10.08
CA ASN A 98 -8.78 11.80 -10.84
C ASN A 98 -7.69 10.92 -10.19
N PHE A 99 -6.79 11.50 -9.39
CA PHE A 99 -5.78 10.75 -8.66
C PHE A 99 -6.38 9.98 -7.47
N PHE A 100 -7.34 10.56 -6.77
CA PHE A 100 -7.98 9.95 -5.59
C PHE A 100 -9.27 9.17 -5.89
N THR A 101 -9.28 8.39 -6.98
CA THR A 101 -10.45 7.61 -7.42
C THR A 101 -10.25 6.10 -7.22
N ILE A 102 -11.34 5.34 -7.02
CA ILE A 102 -11.33 3.87 -6.92
C ILE A 102 -10.65 3.23 -8.15
N LYS A 103 -10.89 3.77 -9.35
CA LYS A 103 -10.21 3.33 -10.59
C LYS A 103 -8.69 3.41 -10.46
N THR A 104 -8.19 4.52 -9.93
CA THR A 104 -6.75 4.74 -9.71
C THR A 104 -6.20 3.80 -8.65
N PHE A 105 -6.95 3.50 -7.59
CA PHE A 105 -6.58 2.48 -6.60
C PHE A 105 -6.43 1.09 -7.22
N VAL A 106 -7.41 0.64 -8.01
CA VAL A 106 -7.39 -0.66 -8.68
C VAL A 106 -6.24 -0.75 -9.69
N ALA A 107 -6.06 0.29 -10.51
CA ALA A 107 -4.95 0.38 -11.46
C ALA A 107 -3.59 0.29 -10.74
N LYS A 108 -3.45 0.98 -9.60
CA LYS A 108 -2.21 0.99 -8.81
C LYS A 108 -1.90 -0.41 -8.26
N VAL A 109 -2.89 -1.11 -7.72
CA VAL A 109 -2.75 -2.47 -7.18
C VAL A 109 -2.29 -3.45 -8.27
N ILE A 110 -2.99 -3.48 -9.40
CA ILE A 110 -2.73 -4.43 -10.48
C ILE A 110 -1.38 -4.09 -11.15
N GLY A 111 -1.18 -2.83 -11.53
CA GLY A 111 0.03 -2.41 -12.23
C GLY A 111 1.30 -2.61 -11.39
N SER A 112 1.26 -2.30 -10.09
CA SER A 112 2.42 -2.51 -9.23
C SER A 112 2.69 -4.00 -8.95
N ALA A 113 1.66 -4.85 -8.81
CA ALA A 113 1.84 -6.29 -8.65
C ALA A 113 2.48 -6.93 -9.90
N LEU A 114 2.03 -6.53 -11.09
CA LEU A 114 2.62 -6.97 -12.36
C LEU A 114 4.05 -6.44 -12.55
N ALA A 115 4.32 -5.18 -12.15
CA ALA A 115 5.65 -4.59 -12.25
C ALA A 115 6.67 -5.35 -11.38
N VAL A 116 6.33 -5.64 -10.12
CA VAL A 116 7.21 -6.46 -9.27
C VAL A 116 7.29 -7.90 -9.74
N GLY A 117 6.18 -8.44 -10.26
CA GLY A 117 6.18 -9.72 -10.94
C GLY A 117 7.09 -9.78 -12.16
N SER A 118 7.42 -8.65 -12.80
CA SER A 118 8.35 -8.57 -13.95
C SER A 118 9.82 -8.33 -13.58
N SER A 119 10.18 -8.45 -12.30
CA SER A 119 11.52 -8.14 -11.78
C SER A 119 11.97 -6.68 -11.94
N LEU A 120 11.04 -5.75 -12.16
CA LEU A 120 11.37 -4.32 -12.12
C LEU A 120 11.68 -3.89 -10.68
N VAL A 121 12.75 -3.11 -10.51
CA VAL A 121 13.14 -2.56 -9.21
C VAL A 121 12.13 -1.48 -8.81
N MET A 122 11.15 -1.89 -8.00
CA MET A 122 10.04 -1.04 -7.56
C MET A 122 9.93 -1.07 -6.04
N GLY A 123 9.89 0.11 -5.43
CA GLY A 123 9.65 0.24 -3.99
C GLY A 123 8.16 0.09 -3.65
N LYS A 124 7.85 -0.62 -2.55
CA LYS A 124 6.49 -0.75 -2.01
C LYS A 124 5.94 0.54 -1.38
N GLU A 125 6.82 1.46 -1.02
CA GLU A 125 6.52 2.63 -0.19
C GLU A 125 5.53 3.59 -0.85
N GLY A 126 5.83 3.99 -2.08
CA GLY A 126 5.03 4.93 -2.86
C GLY A 126 3.60 4.43 -3.14
N PRO A 127 3.44 3.27 -3.79
CA PRO A 127 2.13 2.72 -4.08
C PRO A 127 1.26 2.50 -2.84
N MET A 128 1.85 2.07 -1.72
CA MET A 128 1.11 1.85 -0.47
C MET A 128 0.68 3.16 0.20
N LEU A 129 1.54 4.18 0.20
CA LEU A 129 1.17 5.52 0.66
C LEU A 129 0.01 6.09 -0.15
N HIS A 130 0.09 5.99 -1.49
CA HIS A 130 -0.96 6.51 -2.34
C HIS A 130 -2.26 5.73 -2.15
N ALA A 131 -2.21 4.40 -2.10
CA ALA A 131 -3.37 3.56 -1.84
C ALA A 131 -4.06 3.90 -0.51
N GLY A 132 -3.29 4.07 0.58
CA GLY A 132 -3.82 4.50 1.88
C GLY A 132 -4.48 5.88 1.83
N SER A 133 -3.91 6.79 1.04
CA SER A 133 -4.46 8.13 0.81
C SER A 133 -5.77 8.10 0.01
N ILE A 134 -5.87 7.26 -1.03
CA ILE A 134 -7.10 7.08 -1.82
C ILE A 134 -8.22 6.50 -0.95
N LEU A 135 -7.92 5.49 -0.12
CA LEU A 135 -8.88 4.92 0.82
C LEU A 135 -9.39 5.97 1.82
N ALA A 136 -8.50 6.82 2.34
CA ALA A 136 -8.88 7.95 3.19
C ALA A 136 -9.87 8.91 2.50
N VAL A 137 -9.62 9.29 1.23
CA VAL A 137 -10.54 10.15 0.47
C VAL A 137 -11.89 9.48 0.24
N ILE A 138 -11.92 8.20 -0.15
CA ILE A 138 -13.17 7.45 -0.39
C ILE A 138 -14.00 7.37 0.91
N LEU A 139 -13.36 7.03 2.02
CA LEU A 139 -14.01 6.96 3.33
C LEU A 139 -14.55 8.33 3.77
N GLY A 140 -13.74 9.37 3.59
CA GLY A 140 -14.12 10.75 3.92
C GLY A 140 -15.21 11.33 3.02
N SER A 141 -15.35 10.83 1.79
CA SER A 141 -16.36 11.31 0.84
C SER A 141 -17.71 10.59 0.96
N SER A 142 -17.77 9.50 1.72
CA SER A 142 -18.99 8.70 1.90
C SER A 142 -20.14 9.50 2.53
N SER A 143 -21.37 9.31 2.03
CA SER A 143 -22.58 10.01 2.52
C SER A 143 -22.83 9.79 4.01
N TRP A 144 -22.58 8.57 4.49
CA TRP A 144 -22.66 8.22 5.90
C TRP A 144 -21.66 9.02 6.76
N PHE A 145 -20.47 9.26 6.22
CA PHE A 145 -19.43 10.03 6.90
C PHE A 145 -19.81 11.51 6.99
N LYS A 146 -20.30 12.09 5.89
CA LYS A 146 -20.79 13.47 5.85
C LYS A 146 -21.90 13.70 6.86
N GLN A 147 -22.92 12.83 6.88
CA GLN A 147 -24.06 12.96 7.78
C GLN A 147 -23.66 12.87 9.27
N LYS A 148 -22.70 12.01 9.60
CA LYS A 148 -22.21 11.85 10.97
C LYS A 148 -21.27 12.98 11.41
N MET A 149 -20.55 13.59 10.46
CA MET A 149 -19.74 14.79 10.70
C MET A 149 -20.58 16.06 10.82
N ASP A 150 -21.63 16.21 10.00
CA ASP A 150 -22.59 17.30 10.13
C ASP A 150 -23.32 17.25 11.48
N ALA A 151 -23.71 16.05 11.93
CA ALA A 151 -24.25 15.83 13.29
C ALA A 151 -23.20 16.02 14.41
N ALA A 152 -21.90 16.10 14.09
CA ALA A 152 -20.82 16.41 15.02
C ALA A 152 -20.45 17.90 15.04
N SER A 153 -20.79 18.64 13.98
CA SER A 153 -20.47 20.06 13.82
C SER A 153 -21.21 20.98 14.80
N HIS A 154 -22.20 20.48 15.54
CA HIS A 154 -22.93 21.27 16.53
C HIS A 154 -22.03 21.81 17.66
N TRP A 155 -20.81 21.28 17.85
CA TRP A 155 -19.89 21.63 18.95
C TRP A 155 -18.53 22.19 18.47
N GLY A 156 -18.39 22.56 17.19
CA GLY A 156 -17.17 23.19 16.65
C GLY A 156 -17.21 23.44 15.15
N THR A 157 -16.30 24.29 14.65
CA THR A 157 -16.17 24.66 13.23
C THR A 157 -15.58 23.50 12.40
N TYR A 158 -16.43 22.58 11.95
CA TYR A 158 -16.07 21.57 10.95
C TYR A 158 -15.81 22.25 9.60
N THR A 159 -14.68 21.95 8.97
CA THR A 159 -14.40 22.42 7.61
C THR A 159 -14.08 21.22 6.75
N TYR A 160 -15.02 20.83 5.89
CA TYR A 160 -14.95 19.63 5.06
C TYR A 160 -13.58 19.43 4.39
N ASN A 161 -13.00 20.49 3.81
CA ASN A 161 -11.71 20.40 3.13
C ASN A 161 -10.52 20.19 4.09
N ARG A 162 -10.58 20.67 5.33
CA ARG A 162 -9.50 20.52 6.31
C ARG A 162 -9.49 19.14 6.93
N ASP A 163 -10.65 18.64 7.33
CA ASP A 163 -10.77 17.35 8.02
C ASP A 163 -10.51 16.17 7.07
N ILE A 164 -10.81 16.31 5.78
CA ILE A 164 -10.41 15.33 4.76
C ILE A 164 -8.89 15.32 4.56
N ARG A 165 -8.21 16.47 4.57
CA ARG A 165 -6.74 16.50 4.46
C ARG A 165 -6.06 15.84 5.65
N ASP A 166 -6.57 16.06 6.87
CA ASP A 166 -6.11 15.33 8.06
C ASP A 166 -6.31 13.81 7.90
N LEU A 167 -7.45 13.40 7.32
CA LEU A 167 -7.75 11.99 7.06
C LEU A 167 -6.80 11.39 6.03
N VAL A 168 -6.48 12.13 4.96
CA VAL A 168 -5.48 11.74 3.95
C VAL A 168 -4.09 11.63 4.55
N ALA A 169 -3.68 12.55 5.43
CA ALA A 169 -2.42 12.44 6.15
C ALA A 169 -2.37 11.17 7.02
N CYS A 170 -3.47 10.82 7.69
CA CYS A 170 -3.58 9.56 8.42
C CYS A 170 -3.49 8.34 7.48
N GLY A 171 -4.17 8.37 6.33
CA GLY A 171 -4.12 7.31 5.33
C GLY A 171 -2.72 7.11 4.75
N ALA A 172 -2.02 8.19 4.44
CA ALA A 172 -0.63 8.18 3.99
C ALA A 172 0.30 7.56 5.05
N ALA A 173 0.18 8.00 6.31
CA ALA A 173 0.96 7.46 7.42
C ALA A 173 0.73 5.96 7.62
N CYS A 174 -0.53 5.50 7.51
CA CYS A 174 -0.88 4.09 7.64
C CYS A 174 -0.37 3.25 6.45
N GLY A 175 -0.41 3.78 5.23
CA GLY A 175 0.16 3.12 4.05
C GLY A 175 1.65 2.88 4.19
N VAL A 176 2.40 3.89 4.63
CA VAL A 176 3.85 3.80 4.89
C VAL A 176 4.14 2.89 6.08
N CYS A 177 3.37 3.02 7.17
CA CYS A 177 3.45 2.11 8.33
C CYS A 177 3.27 0.65 7.88
N THR A 178 2.31 0.35 7.03
CA THR A 178 2.06 -1.00 6.51
C THR A 178 3.23 -1.48 5.64
N ALA A 179 3.81 -0.59 4.83
CA ALA A 179 4.95 -0.91 3.99
C ALA A 179 6.17 -1.30 4.83
N PHE A 180 6.54 -0.49 5.81
CA PHE A 180 7.78 -0.67 6.59
C PHE A 180 7.60 -1.43 7.90
N LYS A 181 6.36 -1.70 8.28
CA LYS A 181 5.99 -2.21 9.60
C LYS A 181 6.45 -1.28 10.74
N ALA A 182 6.53 0.02 10.48
CA ALA A 182 7.05 1.02 11.43
C ALA A 182 6.02 2.14 11.64
N PRO A 183 5.26 2.14 12.75
CA PRO A 183 4.19 3.13 12.97
C PRO A 183 4.74 4.55 13.13
N VAL A 184 5.84 4.73 13.88
CA VAL A 184 6.46 6.05 14.05
C VAL A 184 7.05 6.56 12.74
N GLY A 185 7.71 5.69 11.96
CA GLY A 185 8.25 6.03 10.65
C GLY A 185 7.19 6.52 9.67
N GLY A 186 6.02 5.87 9.64
CA GLY A 186 4.90 6.31 8.81
C GLY A 186 4.36 7.70 9.18
N VAL A 187 4.27 8.01 10.48
CA VAL A 187 3.83 9.33 10.95
C VAL A 187 4.85 10.42 10.61
N LEU A 188 6.15 10.16 10.82
CA LEU A 188 7.20 11.11 10.48
C LEU A 188 7.24 11.38 8.97
N PHE A 189 7.08 10.35 8.15
CA PHE A 189 7.00 10.49 6.70
C PHE A 189 5.80 11.37 6.27
N ALA A 190 4.62 11.14 6.85
CA ALA A 190 3.45 11.97 6.57
C ALA A 190 3.62 13.42 7.06
N MET A 191 4.33 13.62 8.17
CA MET A 191 4.67 14.94 8.71
C MET A 191 5.60 15.71 7.77
N GLU A 192 6.63 15.07 7.21
CA GLU A 192 7.57 15.69 6.26
C GLU A 192 6.89 16.17 4.97
N MET A 193 5.81 15.51 4.55
CA MET A 193 5.06 15.88 3.35
C MET A 193 4.19 17.13 3.52
N SER A 194 3.85 17.51 4.74
CA SER A 194 2.95 18.64 5.01
C SER A 194 3.70 19.84 5.57
N THR A 195 3.54 21.00 4.94
CA THR A 195 4.08 22.27 5.46
C THR A 195 3.37 22.76 6.71
N ARG A 196 2.12 22.32 6.94
CA ARG A 196 1.30 22.74 8.09
C ARG A 196 0.88 21.50 8.88
N TRP A 197 1.57 21.25 10.00
CA TRP A 197 1.29 20.12 10.86
C TRP A 197 0.81 20.56 12.25
N ARG A 198 -0.18 19.86 12.79
CA ARG A 198 -0.77 20.12 14.11
C ARG A 198 -0.38 19.05 15.12
N LYS A 199 -0.20 19.44 16.38
CA LYS A 199 0.13 18.50 17.47
C LYS A 199 -0.95 17.42 17.60
N GLU A 200 -2.22 17.79 17.46
CA GLU A 200 -3.36 16.87 17.53
C GLU A 200 -3.37 15.85 16.37
N LEU A 201 -2.89 16.24 15.19
CA LEU A 201 -2.80 15.36 14.02
C LEU A 201 -1.75 14.26 14.24
N THR A 202 -0.62 14.60 14.89
CA THR A 202 0.41 13.62 15.27
C THR A 202 -0.17 12.46 16.05
N TRP A 203 -0.94 12.75 17.10
CA TRP A 203 -1.54 11.72 17.96
C TRP A 203 -2.56 10.87 17.19
N ARG A 204 -3.36 11.50 16.32
CA ARG A 204 -4.31 10.80 15.45
C ARG A 204 -3.59 9.84 14.51
N CYS A 205 -2.59 10.32 13.76
CA CYS A 205 -1.81 9.49 12.83
C CYS A 205 -1.08 8.35 13.56
N PHE A 206 -0.53 8.62 14.74
CA PHE A 206 0.13 7.60 15.56
C PHE A 206 -0.82 6.50 15.99
N LEU A 207 -1.99 6.84 16.55
CA LEU A 207 -2.99 5.85 16.95
C LEU A 207 -3.48 5.01 15.77
N VAL A 208 -3.78 5.63 14.63
CA VAL A 208 -4.25 4.88 13.45
C VAL A 208 -3.14 3.96 12.93
N SER A 209 -1.90 4.44 12.89
CA SER A 209 -0.75 3.62 12.44
C SER A 209 -0.45 2.47 13.39
N ALA A 210 -0.54 2.69 14.71
CA ALA A 210 -0.35 1.67 15.73
C ALA A 210 -1.41 0.56 15.64
N ILE A 211 -2.68 0.92 15.39
CA ILE A 211 -3.72 -0.09 15.25
C ILE A 211 -3.58 -0.80 13.89
N THR A 212 -3.16 -0.08 12.83
CA THR A 212 -2.92 -0.66 11.51
C THR A 212 -1.92 -1.79 11.59
N ILE A 213 -0.83 -1.57 12.33
CA ILE A 213 0.22 -2.57 12.42
C ILE A 213 -0.19 -3.79 13.27
N VAL A 214 -1.00 -3.61 14.31
CA VAL A 214 -1.60 -4.73 15.07
C VAL A 214 -2.50 -5.57 14.17
N VAL A 215 -3.34 -4.92 13.38
CA VAL A 215 -4.26 -5.58 12.45
C VAL A 215 -3.50 -6.34 11.36
N VAL A 216 -2.47 -5.73 10.79
CA VAL A 216 -1.57 -6.37 9.83
C VAL A 216 -0.91 -7.60 10.44
N LYS A 217 -0.36 -7.48 11.65
CA LYS A 217 0.27 -8.61 12.36
C LYS A 217 -0.71 -9.76 12.59
N TYR A 218 -1.94 -9.45 13.02
CA TYR A 218 -2.98 -10.46 13.21
C TYR A 218 -3.36 -11.15 11.89
N SER A 219 -3.44 -10.40 10.79
CA SER A 219 -3.75 -10.94 9.46
C SER A 219 -2.67 -11.89 8.96
N ILE A 220 -1.39 -11.54 9.16
CA ILE A 220 -0.27 -12.42 8.83
C ILE A 220 -0.36 -13.70 9.66
N SER A 221 -0.64 -13.58 10.97
CA SER A 221 -0.75 -14.74 11.85
C SER A 221 -1.81 -15.73 11.39
N ILE A 222 -2.96 -15.25 10.92
CA ILE A 222 -3.99 -16.11 10.31
C ILE A 222 -3.48 -16.72 9.01
N CYS A 223 -2.86 -15.94 8.12
CA CYS A 223 -2.36 -16.52 6.87
C CYS A 223 -1.26 -17.58 7.10
N VAL A 224 -0.45 -17.42 8.17
CA VAL A 224 0.55 -18.41 8.59
C VAL A 224 -0.13 -19.66 9.16
N SER A 225 -1.22 -19.53 9.93
CA SER A 225 -1.95 -20.71 10.44
C SER A 225 -2.60 -21.53 9.31
N HIS A 226 -2.85 -20.91 8.16
CA HIS A 226 -3.30 -21.59 6.93
C HIS A 226 -2.14 -22.10 6.05
N GLY A 227 -0.88 -21.93 6.45
CA GLY A 227 0.30 -22.48 5.77
C GLY A 227 0.80 -21.71 4.54
N HIS A 228 0.28 -20.53 4.23
CA HIS A 228 0.60 -19.82 2.97
C HIS A 228 1.56 -18.63 3.10
N CYS A 229 1.77 -18.07 4.30
CA CYS A 229 2.43 -16.76 4.47
C CYS A 229 3.64 -16.74 5.43
N SER A 230 4.32 -17.87 5.68
CA SER A 230 5.40 -17.95 6.68
C SER A 230 6.55 -16.94 6.45
N TYR A 231 6.87 -16.61 5.20
CA TYR A 231 7.91 -15.62 4.85
C TYR A 231 7.58 -14.17 5.23
N LEU A 232 6.31 -13.84 5.51
CA LEU A 232 5.88 -12.48 5.86
C LEU A 232 5.99 -12.18 7.37
N GLN A 233 6.38 -13.18 8.18
CA GLN A 233 6.40 -13.09 9.63
C GLN A 233 7.50 -12.16 10.14
N TRP A 234 7.22 -11.52 11.28
CA TRP A 234 8.08 -10.48 11.83
C TRP A 234 9.18 -11.08 12.68
N GLY A 235 10.45 -10.76 12.38
CA GLY A 235 11.57 -11.21 13.19
C GLY A 235 11.78 -12.72 13.16
N SER A 236 11.38 -13.43 12.09
CA SER A 236 11.88 -14.79 11.87
C SER A 236 13.36 -14.68 11.52
N SER A 237 14.21 -14.77 12.53
CA SER A 237 15.57 -15.25 12.37
C SER A 237 15.48 -16.58 11.60
N HIS A 238 15.98 -16.59 10.36
CA HIS A 238 16.26 -17.83 9.67
C HIS A 238 17.25 -18.63 10.51
N GLY A 239 16.78 -19.73 11.08
CA GLY A 239 17.53 -20.72 11.85
C GLY A 239 16.51 -21.57 12.62
N GLU A 240 16.49 -22.90 12.58
CA GLU A 240 17.47 -23.90 12.19
C GLU A 240 16.72 -25.26 12.12
N LEU A 241 17.19 -26.16 11.24
CA LEU A 241 17.12 -27.63 11.39
C LEU A 241 15.77 -28.30 11.79
N HIS A 242 14.83 -28.44 10.85
CA HIS A 242 13.87 -29.56 10.95
C HIS A 242 13.73 -30.44 9.69
N ASP A 243 14.36 -30.08 8.56
CA ASP A 243 14.23 -30.82 7.29
C ASP A 243 15.48 -31.63 6.86
N ILE A 244 16.42 -31.95 7.79
CA ILE A 244 17.59 -32.83 7.50
C ILE A 244 17.57 -34.12 8.36
N LYS A 245 16.44 -34.46 8.99
CA LYS A 245 16.27 -35.79 9.59
C LYS A 245 14.88 -36.34 9.30
N GLN A 246 14.64 -36.74 8.05
CA GLN A 246 13.96 -37.98 7.68
C GLN A 246 14.51 -38.46 6.34
#